data_AF-A0A2H9ML86-F1
#
_entry.id   AF-A0A2H9ML86-F1
#
_cell.length_a   1.000
_cell.length_b   1.000
_cell.length_c   1.000
_cell.angle_alpha   90.00
_cell.angle_beta   90.00
_cell.angle_gamma   90.00
#
_symmetry.space_group_name_H-M   'P 1'
#
loop_
_entity.id
_entity.type
_entity.pdbx_description
1 polymer ?
#
loop_
_entity_poly.entity_id
_entity_poly.type
_entity_poly.pdbx_seq_one_letter_code
_entity_poly.pdbx_strand_id
1 'polypeptide(L)'
;MKKRDGAAKSSRKSKKHSKNKKVRRKRKNLYNKYTKPLEAVKIEEKAEQTGIDEFSKKLNLSLHLMTMIHFVIEECISLTQLCVSLKGKNARFRGLESVSKGQLSTVNKNRDYRVFVWIYYELLYKIIHKHHALQRICKDLLIAGIDTTSILIKSYFSALGYCGLTRRVEEGIKLHIGAMLGKILQYPLP
;
A
#
# COMPACT_ATOMS: atom_id res chain seq x y z
N MET A 1 -6.26 -30.58 -47.03
CA MET A 1 -5.39 -29.63 -46.27
C MET A 1 -6.21 -28.88 -45.19
N LYS A 2 -6.45 -29.43 -43.99
CA LYS A 2 -7.22 -28.76 -42.90
C LYS A 2 -6.82 -29.19 -41.46
N LYS A 3 -5.51 -29.39 -41.17
CA LYS A 3 -5.06 -29.84 -39.82
C LYS A 3 -4.05 -28.94 -39.08
N ARG A 4 -3.59 -27.81 -39.63
CA ARG A 4 -2.50 -27.01 -39.01
C ARG A 4 -2.96 -25.86 -38.10
N ASP A 5 -4.21 -25.38 -38.20
CA ASP A 5 -4.66 -24.20 -37.43
C ASP A 5 -5.15 -24.47 -35.99
N GLY A 6 -5.45 -25.73 -35.65
CA GLY A 6 -5.93 -26.13 -34.33
C GLY A 6 -4.85 -26.10 -33.23
N ALA A 7 -3.61 -26.48 -33.57
CA ALA A 7 -2.51 -26.61 -32.61
C ALA A 7 -1.96 -25.24 -32.14
N ALA A 8 -1.95 -24.24 -33.02
CA ALA A 8 -1.50 -22.88 -32.68
C ALA A 8 -2.49 -22.14 -31.76
N LYS A 9 -3.80 -22.39 -31.92
CA LYS A 9 -4.85 -21.83 -31.04
C LYS A 9 -4.87 -22.49 -29.66
N SER A 10 -4.64 -23.79 -29.55
CA SER A 10 -4.61 -24.49 -28.25
C SER A 10 -3.38 -24.10 -27.41
N SER A 11 -2.20 -23.97 -28.03
CA SER A 11 -0.97 -23.58 -27.34
C SER A 11 -0.95 -22.11 -26.88
N ARG A 12 -1.60 -21.19 -27.61
CA ARG A 12 -1.81 -19.80 -27.17
C ARG A 12 -2.79 -19.71 -26.00
N LYS A 13 -3.86 -20.51 -26.00
CA LYS A 13 -4.82 -20.58 -24.87
C LYS A 13 -4.15 -21.11 -23.60
N SER A 14 -3.34 -22.18 -23.70
CA SER A 14 -2.63 -22.76 -22.54
C SER A 14 -1.58 -21.81 -21.95
N LYS A 15 -0.81 -21.11 -22.79
CA LYS A 15 0.16 -20.08 -22.36
C LYS A 15 -0.52 -18.88 -21.67
N LYS A 16 -1.66 -18.41 -22.18
CA LYS A 16 -2.44 -17.31 -21.56
C LYS A 16 -3.03 -17.73 -20.21
N HIS A 17 -3.52 -18.96 -20.11
CA HIS A 17 -4.06 -19.50 -18.86
C HIS A 17 -2.96 -19.68 -17.80
N SER A 18 -1.77 -20.15 -18.20
CA SER A 18 -0.59 -20.28 -17.33
C SER A 18 -0.07 -18.93 -16.81
N LYS A 19 0.02 -17.90 -17.67
CA LYS A 19 0.38 -16.53 -17.27
C LYS A 19 -0.62 -15.95 -16.26
N ASN A 20 -1.92 -16.09 -16.52
CA ASN A 20 -2.96 -15.64 -15.58
C ASN A 20 -2.88 -16.36 -14.23
N LYS A 21 -2.55 -17.66 -14.22
CA LYS A 21 -2.38 -18.43 -12.98
C LYS A 21 -1.16 -17.94 -12.17
N LYS A 22 -0.04 -17.61 -12.84
CA LYS A 22 1.16 -17.05 -12.19
C LYS A 22 0.89 -15.67 -11.56
N VAL A 23 0.23 -14.77 -12.30
CA VAL A 23 -0.11 -13.42 -11.80
C VAL A 23 -1.03 -13.51 -10.57
N ARG A 24 -2.05 -14.37 -10.61
CA ARG A 24 -2.97 -14.58 -9.47
C ARG A 24 -2.25 -15.12 -8.24
N ARG A 25 -1.32 -16.07 -8.41
CA ARG A 25 -0.47 -16.58 -7.31
C ARG A 25 0.41 -15.48 -6.72
N LYS A 26 1.09 -14.68 -7.55
CA LYS A 26 1.90 -13.53 -7.09
C LYS A 26 1.07 -12.54 -6.28
N ARG A 27 -0.11 -12.17 -6.77
CA ARG A 27 -1.02 -11.27 -6.04
C ARG A 27 -1.51 -11.89 -4.73
N LYS A 28 -1.87 -13.18 -4.69
CA LYS A 28 -2.22 -13.86 -3.43
C LYS A 28 -1.08 -13.77 -2.40
N ASN A 29 0.15 -14.01 -2.83
CA ASN A 29 1.32 -13.90 -1.96
C ASN A 29 1.54 -12.47 -1.44
N LEU A 30 1.28 -11.45 -2.28
CA LEU A 30 1.35 -10.05 -1.86
C LEU A 30 0.31 -9.72 -0.78
N TYR A 31 -0.95 -10.18 -0.94
CA TYR A 31 -1.96 -9.94 0.10
C TYR A 31 -1.53 -10.54 1.43
N ASN A 32 -1.18 -11.83 1.45
CA ASN A 32 -0.73 -12.48 2.68
C ASN A 32 0.49 -11.77 3.29
N LYS A 33 1.41 -11.26 2.45
CA LYS A 33 2.56 -10.48 2.91
C LYS A 33 2.15 -9.19 3.63
N TYR A 34 1.14 -8.48 3.14
CA TYR A 34 0.71 -7.20 3.70
C TYR A 34 -0.35 -7.31 4.80
N THR A 35 -1.17 -8.37 4.80
CA THR A 35 -2.24 -8.55 5.80
C THR A 35 -1.74 -9.27 7.06
N LYS A 36 -0.78 -10.20 6.93
CA LYS A 36 -0.25 -10.95 8.08
C LYS A 36 0.32 -10.06 9.21
N PRO A 37 1.02 -8.95 8.93
CA PRO A 37 1.45 -8.02 9.98
C PRO A 37 0.28 -7.35 10.72
N LEU A 38 -0.85 -7.11 10.05
CA LEU A 38 -2.03 -6.48 10.64
C LEU A 38 -2.69 -7.35 11.71
N GLU A 39 -2.67 -8.68 11.54
CA GLU A 39 -3.17 -9.64 12.55
C GLU A 39 -2.47 -9.44 13.91
N ALA A 40 -1.25 -8.91 13.92
CA ALA A 40 -0.52 -8.66 15.14
C ALA A 40 -0.97 -7.40 15.90
N VAL A 41 -1.67 -6.46 15.25
CA VAL A 41 -1.97 -5.12 15.81
C VAL A 41 -3.36 -5.03 16.46
N LYS A 42 -4.14 -6.10 16.44
CA LYS A 42 -5.47 -6.18 17.08
C LYS A 42 -6.34 -4.96 16.72
N ILE A 43 -6.62 -4.80 15.43
CA ILE A 43 -7.27 -3.62 14.85
C ILE A 43 -8.63 -3.35 15.49
N GLU A 44 -9.37 -4.42 15.79
CA GLU A 44 -10.71 -4.36 16.37
C GLU A 44 -10.69 -3.72 17.76
N GLU A 45 -9.75 -4.09 18.63
CA GLU A 45 -9.57 -3.47 19.96
C GLU A 45 -9.26 -1.96 19.83
N LYS A 46 -8.46 -1.57 18.84
CA LYS A 46 -8.13 -0.15 18.58
C LYS A 46 -9.34 0.63 18.07
N ALA A 47 -10.15 0.00 17.23
CA ALA A 47 -11.37 0.61 16.72
C ALA A 47 -12.37 0.89 17.85
N GLU A 48 -12.51 -0.06 18.79
CA GLU A 48 -13.34 0.09 19.99
C GLU A 48 -12.83 1.20 20.91
N GLN A 49 -11.53 1.21 21.24
CA GLN A 49 -10.92 2.23 22.11
C GLN A 49 -11.08 3.66 21.59
N THR A 50 -11.10 3.83 20.28
CA THR A 50 -11.14 5.14 19.63
C THR A 50 -12.55 5.57 19.23
N GLY A 51 -13.53 4.67 19.29
CA GLY A 51 -14.88 4.90 18.77
C GLY A 51 -14.92 5.20 17.27
N ILE A 52 -13.83 4.94 16.54
CA ILE A 52 -13.64 5.45 15.18
C ILE A 52 -14.65 4.88 14.16
N ASP A 53 -15.29 3.75 14.51
CA ASP A 53 -16.25 3.06 13.65
C ASP A 53 -17.72 3.42 13.92
N GLU A 54 -18.00 4.24 14.94
CA GLU A 54 -19.35 4.62 15.35
C GLU A 54 -20.20 5.17 14.18
N PHE A 55 -19.57 5.92 13.27
CA PHE A 55 -20.24 6.54 12.13
C PHE A 55 -19.98 5.85 10.78
N SER A 56 -19.32 4.68 10.76
CA SER A 56 -18.89 4.01 9.52
C SER A 56 -19.40 2.57 9.41
N LYS A 57 -20.72 2.41 9.30
CA LYS A 57 -21.41 1.10 9.34
C LYS A 57 -20.86 0.05 8.36
N LYS A 58 -20.66 0.40 7.09
CA LYS A 58 -20.24 -0.57 6.03
C LYS A 58 -18.73 -0.66 5.80
N LEU A 59 -17.97 0.29 6.34
CA LEU A 59 -16.53 0.38 6.09
C LEU A 59 -15.85 0.70 7.40
N ASN A 60 -15.87 -0.28 8.29
CA ASN A 60 -15.17 -0.25 9.57
C ASN A 60 -13.64 -0.16 9.35
N LEU A 61 -12.87 0.09 10.41
CA LEU A 61 -11.44 0.36 10.33
C LEU A 61 -10.68 -0.78 9.65
N SER A 62 -11.02 -2.03 10.01
CA SER A 62 -10.43 -3.25 9.46
C SER A 62 -10.68 -3.35 7.94
N LEU A 63 -11.92 -3.19 7.49
CA LEU A 63 -12.28 -3.19 6.07
C LEU A 63 -11.65 -2.01 5.32
N HIS A 64 -11.52 -0.85 5.96
CA HIS A 64 -10.90 0.32 5.35
C HIS A 64 -9.41 0.08 5.08
N LEU A 65 -8.67 -0.43 6.07
CA LEU A 65 -7.26 -0.85 5.91
C LEU A 65 -7.09 -1.90 4.81
N MET A 66 -7.95 -2.93 4.82
CA MET A 66 -7.94 -3.97 3.81
C MET A 66 -8.21 -3.41 2.40
N THR A 67 -9.08 -2.40 2.31
CA THR A 67 -9.36 -1.69 1.06
C THR A 67 -8.15 -0.86 0.60
N MET A 68 -7.41 -0.23 1.51
CA MET A 68 -6.16 0.49 1.18
C MET A 68 -5.08 -0.47 0.69
N ILE A 69 -4.91 -1.63 1.34
CA ILE A 69 -4.00 -2.69 0.86
C ILE A 69 -4.44 -3.17 -0.52
N HIS A 70 -5.75 -3.32 -0.73
CA HIS A 70 -6.29 -3.75 -2.02
C HIS A 70 -6.02 -2.73 -3.12
N PHE A 71 -6.16 -1.44 -2.82
CA PHE A 71 -5.82 -0.34 -3.72
C PHE A 71 -4.37 -0.43 -4.21
N VAL A 72 -3.42 -0.67 -3.30
CA VAL A 72 -1.99 -0.80 -3.64
C VAL A 72 -1.71 -2.05 -4.46
N ILE A 73 -2.21 -3.23 -4.06
CA ILE A 73 -1.88 -4.49 -4.74
C ILE A 73 -2.54 -4.60 -6.12
N GLU A 74 -3.71 -4.00 -6.29
CA GLU A 74 -4.39 -3.92 -7.58
C GLU A 74 -3.94 -2.71 -8.42
N GLU A 75 -2.95 -1.95 -7.94
CA GLU A 75 -2.37 -0.80 -8.64
C GLU A 75 -3.44 0.20 -9.11
N CYS A 76 -4.45 0.41 -8.26
CA CYS A 76 -5.52 1.35 -8.55
C CYS A 76 -4.96 2.78 -8.51
N ILE A 77 -5.35 3.61 -9.48
CA ILE A 77 -4.96 5.03 -9.52
C ILE A 77 -6.13 5.96 -9.13
N SER A 78 -7.33 5.42 -8.91
CA SER A 78 -8.51 6.21 -8.52
C SER A 78 -9.51 5.40 -7.71
N LEU A 79 -10.36 6.09 -6.93
CA LEU A 79 -11.48 5.47 -6.21
C LEU A 79 -12.45 4.75 -7.16
N THR A 80 -12.65 5.26 -8.38
CA THR A 80 -13.50 4.59 -9.38
C THR A 80 -12.95 3.21 -9.75
N GLN A 81 -11.65 3.13 -10.03
CA GLN A 81 -11.00 1.85 -10.33
C GLN A 81 -11.02 0.91 -9.14
N LEU A 82 -10.81 1.43 -7.93
CA LEU A 82 -10.93 0.67 -6.70
C LEU A 82 -12.33 0.05 -6.57
N CYS A 83 -13.40 0.83 -6.72
CA CYS A 83 -14.77 0.31 -6.68
C CYS A 83 -15.03 -0.79 -7.70
N VAL A 84 -14.50 -0.65 -8.93
CA VAL A 84 -14.60 -1.69 -9.96
C VAL A 84 -13.85 -2.95 -9.52
N SER A 85 -12.65 -2.79 -8.97
CA SER A 85 -11.82 -3.90 -8.48
C SER A 85 -12.46 -4.64 -7.30
N LEU A 86 -13.11 -3.92 -6.39
CA LEU A 86 -13.84 -4.48 -5.24
C LEU A 86 -15.04 -5.34 -5.64
N LYS A 87 -15.64 -5.10 -6.82
CA LYS A 87 -16.73 -5.97 -7.35
C LYS A 87 -16.21 -7.32 -7.85
N GLY A 88 -14.89 -7.45 -8.07
CA GLY A 88 -14.24 -8.63 -8.59
C GLY A 88 -14.30 -9.84 -7.64
N LYS A 89 -14.23 -11.06 -8.20
CA LYS A 89 -14.25 -12.32 -7.42
C LYS A 89 -13.13 -12.41 -6.38
N ASN A 90 -11.97 -11.81 -6.66
CA ASN A 90 -10.82 -11.86 -5.76
C ASN A 90 -11.01 -11.00 -4.51
N ALA A 91 -11.73 -9.87 -4.62
CA ALA A 91 -12.03 -9.00 -3.48
C ALA A 91 -13.02 -9.70 -2.54
N ARG A 92 -14.09 -10.28 -3.09
CA ARG A 92 -15.08 -11.04 -2.31
C ARG A 92 -14.49 -12.23 -1.57
N PHE A 93 -13.58 -12.98 -2.20
CA PHE A 93 -12.86 -14.08 -1.55
C PHE A 93 -12.03 -13.64 -0.33
N ARG A 94 -11.70 -12.35 -0.24
CA ARG A 94 -10.93 -11.75 0.84
C ARG A 94 -11.79 -11.02 1.87
N GLY A 95 -13.12 -11.20 1.81
CA GLY A 95 -14.05 -10.53 2.72
C GLY A 95 -14.20 -9.03 2.45
N LEU A 96 -13.73 -8.51 1.32
CA LEU A 96 -13.91 -7.11 0.97
C LEU A 96 -15.32 -6.88 0.43
N GLU A 97 -16.03 -5.91 1.01
CA GLU A 97 -17.34 -5.50 0.56
C GLU A 97 -17.26 -4.62 -0.69
N SER A 98 -18.30 -4.71 -1.53
CA SER A 98 -18.50 -3.75 -2.62
C SER A 98 -19.01 -2.45 -2.04
N VAL A 99 -18.15 -1.43 -1.96
CA VAL A 99 -18.50 -0.10 -1.45
C VAL A 99 -18.64 0.91 -2.59
N SER A 100 -19.62 1.82 -2.47
CA SER A 100 -19.78 2.89 -3.46
C SER A 100 -18.65 3.93 -3.36
N LYS A 101 -18.38 4.63 -4.47
CA LYS A 101 -17.36 5.69 -4.51
C LYS A 101 -17.64 6.79 -3.49
N GLY A 102 -18.91 7.19 -3.35
CA GLY A 102 -19.34 8.22 -2.41
C GLY A 102 -19.02 7.82 -0.97
N GLN A 103 -19.40 6.60 -0.57
CA GLN A 103 -19.09 6.09 0.76
C GLN A 103 -17.59 6.01 1.04
N LEU A 104 -16.78 5.50 0.10
CA LEU A 104 -15.33 5.47 0.23
C LEU A 104 -14.74 6.87 0.38
N SER A 105 -15.21 7.83 -0.42
CA SER A 105 -14.76 9.21 -0.33
C SER A 105 -15.12 9.85 1.00
N THR A 106 -16.34 9.63 1.49
CA THR A 106 -16.81 10.17 2.77
C THR A 106 -16.00 9.60 3.94
N VAL A 107 -15.82 8.28 3.99
CA VAL A 107 -15.05 7.64 5.07
C VAL A 107 -13.59 8.06 5.01
N ASN A 108 -12.98 8.11 3.82
CA ASN A 108 -11.59 8.55 3.67
C ASN A 108 -11.37 10.01 4.08
N LYS A 109 -12.37 10.88 3.90
CA LYS A 109 -12.29 12.30 4.28
C LYS A 109 -12.54 12.52 5.78
N ASN A 110 -13.49 11.80 6.35
CA ASN A 110 -14.01 12.10 7.70
C ASN A 110 -13.41 11.23 8.79
N ARG A 111 -12.81 10.08 8.44
CA ARG A 111 -12.15 9.24 9.44
C ARG A 111 -10.88 9.92 9.91
N ASP A 112 -10.74 10.02 11.23
CA ASP A 112 -9.55 10.59 11.84
C ASP A 112 -8.29 9.81 11.43
N TYR A 113 -7.35 10.51 10.80
CA TYR A 113 -6.14 9.89 10.28
C TYR A 113 -5.21 9.38 11.40
N ARG A 114 -5.35 9.90 12.62
CA ARG A 114 -4.50 9.54 13.77
C ARG A 114 -4.57 8.05 14.10
N VAL A 115 -5.71 7.40 13.84
CA VAL A 115 -5.84 5.95 14.03
C VAL A 115 -4.89 5.16 13.11
N PHE A 116 -4.68 5.62 11.88
CA PHE A 116 -3.75 4.98 10.93
C PHE A 116 -2.30 5.22 11.32
N VAL A 117 -1.99 6.42 11.82
CA VAL A 117 -0.67 6.73 12.36
C VAL A 117 -0.35 5.81 13.55
N TRP A 118 -1.31 5.62 14.44
CA TRP A 118 -1.15 4.70 15.56
C TRP A 118 -0.91 3.26 15.09
N ILE A 119 -1.75 2.73 14.19
CA ILE A 119 -1.57 1.39 13.61
C ILE A 119 -0.20 1.26 12.94
N TYR A 120 0.25 2.27 12.21
CA TYR A 120 1.56 2.29 11.57
C TYR A 120 2.70 2.15 12.59
N TYR A 121 2.67 2.92 13.68
CA TYR A 121 3.70 2.83 14.71
C TYR A 121 3.66 1.50 15.48
N GLU A 122 2.48 0.93 15.72
CA GLU A 122 2.34 -0.41 16.33
C GLU A 122 2.95 -1.49 15.42
N LEU A 123 2.69 -1.44 14.11
CA LEU A 123 3.31 -2.33 13.14
C LEU A 123 4.83 -2.16 13.13
N LEU A 124 5.29 -0.91 13.06
CA LEU A 124 6.71 -0.58 13.02
C LEU A 124 7.42 -1.09 14.28
N TYR A 125 6.84 -0.85 15.45
CA TYR A 125 7.36 -1.32 16.73
C TYR A 125 7.48 -2.84 16.75
N LYS A 126 6.45 -3.58 16.34
CA LYS A 126 6.48 -5.05 16.26
C LYS A 126 7.53 -5.57 15.28
N ILE A 127 7.69 -4.92 14.12
CA ILE A 127 8.70 -5.27 13.12
C ILE A 127 10.10 -5.03 13.70
N ILE A 128 10.36 -3.86 14.28
CA ILE A 128 11.65 -3.53 14.90
C ILE A 128 11.96 -4.55 16.01
N HIS A 129 10.99 -4.86 16.87
CA HIS A 129 11.19 -5.81 17.97
C HIS A 129 11.46 -7.24 17.48
N LYS A 130 10.93 -7.63 16.31
CA LYS A 130 11.19 -8.95 15.74
C LYS A 130 12.56 -9.08 15.06
N HIS A 131 13.18 -7.97 14.67
CA HIS A 131 14.42 -7.97 13.90
C HIS A 131 15.57 -7.32 14.69
N HIS A 132 16.43 -8.14 15.30
CA HIS A 132 17.59 -7.67 16.08
C HIS A 132 18.51 -6.69 15.34
N ALA A 133 18.66 -6.82 14.02
CA ALA A 133 19.41 -5.85 13.21
C ALA A 133 18.75 -4.46 13.21
N LEU A 134 17.42 -4.38 13.10
CA LEU A 134 16.68 -3.13 13.21
C LEU A 134 16.70 -2.58 14.64
N GLN A 135 16.67 -3.45 15.66
CA GLN A 135 16.84 -2.99 17.05
C GLN A 135 18.20 -2.31 17.28
N ARG A 136 19.29 -2.86 16.73
CA ARG A 136 20.62 -2.24 16.80
C ARG A 136 20.62 -0.87 16.11
N ILE A 137 20.11 -0.82 14.88
CA ILE A 137 19.97 0.42 14.11
C ILE A 137 19.15 1.46 14.88
N CYS A 138 18.00 1.11 15.45
CA CYS A 138 17.17 2.03 16.22
C CYS A 138 17.75 2.43 17.58
N LYS A 139 18.64 1.62 18.19
CA LYS A 139 19.38 1.99 19.40
C LYS A 139 20.51 2.97 19.10
N ASP A 140 21.14 2.82 17.95
CA ASP A 140 22.30 3.60 17.53
C ASP A 140 21.93 4.87 16.76
N LEU A 141 20.71 4.92 16.21
CA LEU A 141 20.19 6.00 15.38
C LEU A 141 18.83 6.48 15.88
N LEU A 142 18.76 7.76 16.24
CA LEU A 142 17.52 8.52 16.42
C LEU A 142 17.04 8.99 15.04
N ILE A 143 15.82 8.67 14.64
CA ILE A 143 15.23 9.32 13.46
C ILE A 143 14.93 10.77 13.84
N ALA A 144 15.67 11.71 13.25
CA ALA A 144 15.48 13.14 13.51
C ALA A 144 14.34 13.73 12.68
N GLY A 145 14.07 13.17 11.50
CA GLY A 145 12.96 13.58 10.67
C GLY A 145 12.87 12.76 9.38
N ILE A 146 11.65 12.57 8.88
CA ILE A 146 11.41 12.10 7.52
C ILE A 146 10.68 13.24 6.83
N ASP A 147 11.29 13.75 5.78
CA ASP A 147 10.71 14.84 5.00
C ASP A 147 10.64 14.46 3.53
N THR A 148 9.67 15.04 2.85
CA THR A 148 9.50 14.90 1.41
C THR A 148 9.57 16.28 0.80
N THR A 149 10.62 16.53 0.03
CA THR A 149 10.82 17.81 -0.65
C THR A 149 10.76 17.63 -2.17
N SER A 150 10.32 18.65 -2.86
CA SER A 150 10.26 18.68 -4.32
C SER A 150 11.21 19.77 -4.82
N ILE A 151 12.21 19.38 -5.60
CA ILE A 151 13.11 20.33 -6.26
C ILE A 151 12.54 20.60 -7.66
N LEU A 152 12.06 21.82 -7.88
CA LEU A 152 11.60 22.27 -9.19
C LEU A 152 12.80 22.38 -10.13
N ILE A 153 12.86 21.49 -11.11
CA ILE A 153 13.88 21.52 -12.17
C ILE A 153 13.15 21.47 -13.50
N LYS A 154 13.28 22.55 -14.28
CA LYS A 154 12.88 22.58 -15.68
C LYS A 154 13.94 21.88 -16.50
N SER A 155 13.78 20.58 -16.69
CA SER A 155 14.65 19.78 -17.56
C SER A 155 13.82 19.01 -18.58
N TYR A 156 14.48 18.43 -19.59
CA TYR A 156 13.84 17.58 -20.60
C TYR A 156 12.98 16.45 -20.00
N PHE A 157 13.33 15.97 -18.80
CA PHE A 157 12.58 14.91 -18.10
C PHE A 157 11.34 15.41 -17.35
N SER A 158 11.11 16.72 -17.24
CA SER A 158 9.95 17.27 -16.52
C SER A 158 8.63 16.79 -17.12
N ALA A 159 8.59 16.56 -18.44
CA ALA A 159 7.44 16.00 -19.15
C ALA A 159 7.04 14.57 -18.73
N LEU A 160 7.93 13.85 -18.03
CA LEU A 160 7.70 12.46 -17.59
C LEU A 160 7.17 12.36 -16.16
N GLY A 161 7.16 13.45 -15.40
CA GLY A 161 6.72 13.51 -14.00
C GLY A 161 5.20 13.50 -13.84
N TYR A 162 4.52 12.44 -14.28
CA TYR A 162 3.05 12.37 -14.16
C TYR A 162 2.62 12.07 -12.72
N CYS A 163 1.90 13.01 -12.10
CA CYS A 163 1.28 12.80 -10.80
C CYS A 163 -0.14 12.27 -10.96
N GLY A 164 -0.34 11.00 -10.60
CA GLY A 164 -1.65 10.33 -10.69
C GLY A 164 -2.74 10.96 -9.82
N LEU A 165 -2.36 11.67 -8.74
CA LEU A 165 -3.29 12.34 -7.83
C LEU A 165 -3.84 13.64 -8.42
N THR A 166 -2.99 14.48 -9.00
CA THR A 166 -3.38 15.78 -9.59
C THR A 166 -3.76 15.68 -11.06
N ARG A 167 -3.46 14.54 -11.70
CA ARG A 167 -3.60 14.30 -13.15
C ARG A 167 -2.82 15.30 -14.02
N ARG A 168 -1.81 15.93 -13.44
CA ARG A 168 -0.95 16.89 -14.12
C ARG A 168 0.45 16.33 -14.18
N VAL A 169 1.20 16.82 -15.16
CA VAL A 169 2.64 16.67 -15.18
C VAL A 169 3.18 17.66 -14.14
N GLU A 170 3.82 17.13 -13.10
CA GLU A 170 4.50 17.91 -12.08
C GLU A 170 5.98 17.96 -12.45
N GLU A 171 6.50 19.17 -12.64
CA GLU A 171 7.90 19.38 -13.00
C GLU A 171 8.79 19.24 -11.77
N GLY A 172 9.93 18.58 -11.93
CA GLY A 172 10.96 18.46 -10.89
C GLY A 172 11.17 17.06 -10.35
N ILE A 173 11.95 16.96 -9.29
CA ILE A 173 12.32 15.71 -8.63
C ILE A 173 11.73 15.70 -7.23
N LYS A 174 10.92 14.67 -6.93
CA LYS A 174 10.41 14.42 -5.59
C LYS A 174 11.40 13.54 -4.82
N LEU A 175 11.94 14.08 -3.75
CA LEU A 175 12.89 13.40 -2.88
C LEU A 175 12.17 12.98 -1.60
N HIS A 176 12.30 11.71 -1.25
CA HIS A 176 11.92 11.20 0.06
C HIS A 176 13.18 11.02 0.88
N ILE A 177 13.38 11.87 1.89
CA ILE A 177 14.61 11.93 2.67
C ILE A 177 14.29 11.52 4.11
N GLY A 178 15.06 10.57 4.64
CA GLY A 178 15.11 10.28 6.07
C GLY A 178 16.40 10.82 6.66
N ALA A 179 16.31 11.73 7.62
CA ALA A 179 17.42 12.16 8.43
C ALA A 179 17.51 11.28 9.69
N MET A 180 18.66 10.62 9.85
CA MET A 180 18.96 9.80 11.02
C MET A 180 20.12 10.45 11.79
N LEU A 181 19.90 10.77 13.05
CA LEU A 181 20.91 11.25 13.98
C LEU A 181 21.49 10.04 14.71
N GLY A 182 22.73 9.67 14.39
CA GLY A 182 23.46 8.64 15.14
C GLY A 182 24.17 9.21 16.35
N LYS A 183 24.66 8.33 17.22
CA LYS A 183 25.80 8.71 18.07
C LYS A 183 26.94 9.15 17.14
N ILE A 184 27.33 10.42 17.22
CA ILE A 184 28.60 10.88 16.63
C ILE A 184 29.67 10.06 17.34
N LEU A 185 30.23 9.05 16.68
CA LEU A 185 31.52 8.53 17.07
C LEU A 185 32.47 9.71 16.93
N GLN A 186 32.84 10.32 18.06
CA GLN A 186 33.99 11.20 18.14
C GLN A 186 35.20 10.35 17.75
N TYR A 187 35.44 10.19 16.46
CA TYR A 187 36.76 9.86 15.98
C TYR A 187 37.59 11.13 16.20
N PRO A 188 38.66 11.09 17.00
CA PRO A 188 39.62 12.19 16.97
C PRO A 188 40.11 12.29 15.52
N LEU A 189 39.90 13.46 14.92
CA LEU A 189 40.49 13.78 13.62
C LEU A 189 42.02 13.79 13.81
N PRO A 190 42.79 13.15 12.91
CA PRO A 190 44.25 13.23 12.93
C PRO A 190 44.75 14.65 12.64
#